data_AF-A0A0G0M5F0-F1
#
_entry.id   AF-A0A0G0M5F0-F1
#
_cell.length_a   1.000
_cell.length_b   1.000
_cell.length_c   1.000
_cell.angle_alpha   90.00
_cell.angle_beta   90.00
_cell.angle_gamma   90.00
#
_symmetry.space_group_name_H-M   'P 1'
#
loop_
_entity.id
_entity.type
_entity.pdbx_description
1 polymer ?
#
loop_
_entity_poly.entity_id
_entity_poly.type
_entity_poly.pdbx_seq_one_letter_code
_entity_poly.pdbx_strand_id
1 'polypeptide(L)' 'MVMAISIDKEIKDKAFKRAKDDNLSISFVVRMLLSDYANGKIQIGTRLSDNFKAEVIEVDPETQKLMDRIVKKWNEKNK' A
#
# COMPACT_ATOMS: atom_id res chain seq x y z
N MET A 1 24.31 1.06 19.94
CA MET A 1 23.23 2.07 19.86
C MET A 1 21.93 1.37 20.24
N VAL A 2 21.25 1.81 21.32
CA VAL A 2 19.97 1.24 21.75
C VAL A 2 18.86 2.10 21.15
N MET A 3 17.96 1.50 20.38
CA MET A 3 16.81 2.18 19.80
C MET A 3 15.57 1.83 20.61
N ALA A 4 14.91 2.84 21.17
CA ALA A 4 13.64 2.69 21.87
C ALA A 4 12.50 3.04 20.89
N ILE A 5 11.59 2.09 20.65
CA ILE A 5 10.38 2.31 19.86
C ILE A 5 9.21 2.39 20.84
N SER A 6 8.52 3.52 20.85
CA SER A 6 7.27 3.69 21.60
C SER A 6 6.10 3.22 20.75
N ILE A 7 5.25 2.37 21.32
CA ILE A 7 4.09 1.77 20.66
C ILE A 7 2.93 1.82 21.66
N ASP A 8 1.72 2.07 21.16
CA ASP A 8 0.50 1.98 21.96
C ASP A 8 0.41 0.64 22.68
N LYS A 9 -0.02 0.68 23.94
CA LYS A 9 -0.07 -0.49 24.82
C LYS A 9 -0.92 -1.61 24.21
N GLU A 10 -2.09 -1.27 23.66
CA GLU A 10 -2.99 -2.26 23.07
C GLU A 10 -2.35 -2.99 21.88
N ILE A 11 -1.65 -2.26 21.00
CA ILE A 11 -0.94 -2.84 19.85
C ILE A 11 0.21 -3.72 20.33
N LYS A 12 0.98 -3.24 21.31
CA LYS A 12 2.08 -3.99 21.91
C LYS A 12 1.59 -5.31 22.51
N ASP A 13 0.49 -5.30 23.26
CA ASP A 13 -0.05 -6.48 23.92
C ASP A 13 -0.57 -7.51 22.91
N LYS A 14 -1.24 -7.06 21.83
CA LYS A 14 -1.66 -7.92 20.71
C LYS A 14 -0.46 -8.55 20.00
N ALA A 15 0.55 -7.74 19.67
CA ALA A 15 1.75 -8.23 19.01
C ALA A 15 2.55 -9.19 19.91
N PHE A 16 2.60 -8.94 21.22
CA PHE A 16 3.26 -9.81 22.20
C PHE A 16 2.57 -11.17 22.29
N LYS A 17 1.23 -11.19 22.36
CA LYS A 17 0.47 -12.43 22.37
C LYS A 17 0.75 -13.25 21.11
N ARG A 18 0.67 -12.62 19.93
CA ARG A 18 0.94 -13.30 18.65
C ARG A 18 2.37 -13.84 18.57
N ALA A 19 3.36 -13.04 18.97
CA ALA A 19 4.76 -13.48 18.97
C ALA A 19 4.96 -14.70 19.90
N LYS A 20 4.29 -14.73 21.06
CA LYS A 20 4.32 -15.88 21.97
C LYS A 20 3.73 -17.13 21.33
N ASP A 21 2.60 -17.00 20.63
CA ASP A 21 1.96 -18.11 19.91
C ASP A 21 2.90 -18.67 18.82
N ASP A 22 3.71 -17.80 18.20
CA ASP A 22 4.73 -18.15 17.21
C ASP A 22 6.06 -18.63 17.85
N ASN A 23 6.16 -18.73 19.19
CA ASN A 23 7.39 -19.02 19.96
C ASN A 23 8.56 -18.05 19.69
N LEU A 24 8.26 -16.79 19.39
CA LEU A 24 9.23 -15.73 19.12
C LEU A 24 9.19 -14.65 20.21
N SER A 25 10.34 -14.01 20.44
CA SER A 25 10.37 -12.78 21.24
C SER A 25 9.88 -11.59 20.41
N ILE A 26 9.20 -10.64 21.04
CA ILE A 26 8.73 -9.42 20.36
C ILE A 26 9.91 -8.65 19.72
N SER A 27 11.08 -8.64 20.38
CA SER A 27 12.29 -8.00 19.87
C SER A 27 12.83 -8.68 18.62
N PHE A 28 12.70 -10.00 18.51
CA PHE A 28 13.06 -10.73 17.29
C PHE A 28 12.13 -10.34 16.14
N VAL A 29 10.82 -10.30 16.37
CA VAL A 29 9.83 -9.90 15.36
C VAL A 29 10.12 -8.49 14.82
N VAL A 30 10.38 -7.52 15.71
CA VAL A 30 10.73 -6.15 15.30
C VAL A 30 12.00 -6.13 14.45
N ARG A 31 13.06 -6.84 14.85
CA ARG A 31 14.30 -6.91 14.07
C ARG A 31 14.10 -7.54 12.69
N MET A 32 13.32 -8.61 12.62
CA MET A 32 13.00 -9.29 11.37
C MET A 32 12.25 -8.35 10.42
N LEU A 33 11.20 -7.68 10.89
CA LEU A 33 10.40 -6.75 10.08
C LEU A 33 11.23 -5.55 9.61
N LEU A 34 12.06 -4.97 10.47
CA LEU A 34 12.95 -3.87 10.09
C LEU A 34 14.01 -4.32 9.06
N SER A 35 14.53 -5.54 9.19
CA SER A 35 15.45 -6.13 8.22
C SER A 35 14.78 -6.36 6.87
N ASP A 36 13.57 -6.92 6.87
CA ASP A 36 12.83 -7.16 5.63
C ASP A 36 12.38 -5.86 4.96
N TYR A 37 12.07 -4.83 5.74
CA TYR A 37 11.83 -3.47 5.23
C TYR A 37 13.09 -2.88 4.59
N ALA A 38 14.24 -2.94 5.28
CA ALA A 38 15.51 -2.43 4.75
C ALA A 38 15.96 -3.14 3.47
N ASN A 39 15.64 -4.43 3.34
CA ASN A 39 15.94 -5.23 2.15
C ASN A 39 14.86 -5.12 1.05
N GLY A 40 13.85 -4.26 1.22
CA GLY A 40 12.80 -4.03 0.21
C GLY A 40 11.80 -5.18 0.05
N LYS A 41 11.81 -6.18 0.94
CA LYS A 41 10.83 -7.28 0.95
C LYS A 41 9.48 -6.83 1.50
N ILE A 42 9.49 -5.88 2.43
CA ILE A 42 8.29 -5.19 2.93
C ILE A 42 8.33 -3.76 2.39
N GLN A 43 7.28 -3.35 1.69
CA GLN A 43 7.08 -1.98 1.25
C GLN A 43 5.89 -1.39 2.01
N ILE A 44 6.07 -0.22 2.62
CA ILE A 44 5.03 0.47 3.38
C ILE A 44 4.55 1.67 2.54
N GLY A 45 3.28 1.65 2.13
CA GLY A 45 2.62 2.68 1.32
C GLY A 45 1.92 2.14 0.06
N THR A 46 1.10 2.96 -0.60
CA THR A 46 0.60 2.71 -1.96
C THR A 46 1.57 3.33 -2.96
N ARG A 47 2.37 2.53 -3.65
CA ARG A 47 2.92 2.98 -4.93
C ARG A 47 1.81 2.85 -5.96
N LEU A 48 1.35 3.98 -6.52
CA LEU A 48 0.86 3.97 -7.89
C LEU A 48 1.98 3.33 -8.70
N SER A 49 1.76 2.12 -9.20
CA SER A 49 2.73 1.46 -10.06
C SER A 49 3.07 2.41 -11.20
N ASP A 50 4.33 2.85 -11.32
CA ASP A 50 4.80 3.65 -12.47
C ASP A 50 4.56 2.91 -13.80
N ASN A 51 4.30 1.61 -13.76
CA ASN A 51 3.93 0.78 -14.91
C ASN A 51 2.42 0.80 -15.18
N PHE A 52 1.81 1.97 -15.33
CA PHE A 52 0.53 2.01 -16.04
C PHE A 52 0.80 1.69 -17.51
N LYS A 53 0.46 0.48 -17.93
CA LYS A 53 0.33 0.17 -19.36
C LYS A 53 -0.93 0.86 -19.85
N ALA A 54 -0.80 2.12 -20.27
CA ALA A 54 -1.82 2.76 -21.08
C ALA A 54 -1.79 2.10 -22.45
N GLU A 55 -2.80 1.31 -22.75
CA GLU A 55 -3.03 0.77 -24.09
C GLU A 55 -3.96 1.72 -24.82
N VAL A 56 -3.53 2.20 -25.99
CA VAL A 56 -4.38 2.99 -26.88
C VAL A 56 -5.27 2.02 -27.62
N ILE A 57 -6.57 2.03 -27.29
CA ILE A 57 -7.59 1.27 -28.02
C ILE A 57 -8.16 2.20 -29.09
N GLU A 58 -7.94 1.86 -30.36
CA GLU A 58 -8.60 2.55 -31.46
C GLU A 58 -10.10 2.20 -31.47
N VAL A 59 -10.94 3.22 -31.44
CA VAL A 59 -12.40 3.10 -31.49
C VAL A 59 -12.93 3.87 -32.68
N ASP A 60 -14.12 3.51 -33.15
CA ASP A 60 -14.78 4.23 -34.23
C ASP A 60 -15.19 5.65 -33.80
N PRO A 61 -15.40 6.58 -34.75
CA PRO A 61 -15.71 7.97 -34.43
C PRO A 61 -17.00 8.19 -33.62
N GLU A 62 -17.99 7.32 -33.73
CA GLU A 62 -19.24 7.45 -32.97
C GLU A 62 -19.02 7.04 -31.51
N THR A 63 -18.28 5.95 -31.28
CA THR A 63 -17.88 5.51 -29.94
C THR A 63 -17.02 6.56 -29.24
N GLN A 64 -16.06 7.17 -29.93
CA GLN A 64 -15.21 8.22 -29.36
C GLN A 64 -16.04 9.41 -28.83
N LYS A 65 -17.02 9.90 -29.60
CA LYS A 65 -17.90 11.01 -29.17
C LYS A 65 -18.69 10.70 -27.91
N LEU A 66 -19.11 9.44 -27.74
CA LEU A 66 -19.83 9.00 -26.55
C LEU A 66 -18.90 8.98 -25.32
N MET A 67 -17.68 8.49 -25.49
CA MET A 67 -16.66 8.49 -24.43
C MET A 67 -16.31 9.91 -23.99
N ASP A 68 -16.06 10.82 -24.94
CA ASP A 68 -15.76 12.23 -24.67
C ASP A 68 -16.87 12.91 -23.85
N ARG A 69 -18.14 12.59 -24.17
CA ARG A 69 -19.30 13.11 -23.44
C ARG A 69 -19.33 12.64 -21.99
N ILE A 70 -18.99 11.38 -21.72
CA ILE A 70 -18.95 10.81 -20.37
C ILE A 70 -17.82 11.46 -19.56
N VAL A 71 -16.63 11.57 -20.15
CA VAL A 71 -15.47 12.23 -19.51
C VAL A 71 -15.79 13.68 -19.14
N LYS A 72 -16.43 14.43 -20.06
CA LYS A 72 -16.85 15.80 -19.79
C LYS A 72 -17.79 15.89 -18.60
N LYS A 73 -18.84 15.06 -18.53
CA LYS A 73 -19.77 15.03 -17.40
C LYS A 73 -19.10 14.67 -16.08
N TRP A 74 -18.15 13.73 -16.11
CA TRP A 74 -17.41 13.34 -14.91
C TRP A 74 -16.53 14.48 -14.40
N ASN A 75 -15.84 15.20 -15.30
CA ASN A 75 -15.03 16.37 -14.94
C ASN A 75 -15.88 17.52 -14.38
N GLU A 76 -17.09 17.74 -14.90
CA GLU A 76 -18.02 18.74 -14.39
C GLU A 76 -18.57 18.37 -12.99
N LYS A 77 -18.73 17.07 -12.70
CA LYS A 77 -19.24 16.57 -11.40
C LYS A 77 -18.19 16.58 -10.28
N ASN A 78 -16.91 16.43 -10.61
CA ASN A 78 -15.81 16.34 -9.64
C ASN A 78 -14.97 17.63 -9.55
N LYS A 79 -15.49 18.73 -10.10
CA LYS A 79 -14.99 20.09 -9.92
C LYS A 79 -15.69 20.75 -8.74
#